data_AF-A0A2Z6D3J9-F1
#
_entry.id   AF-A0A2Z6D3J9-F1
#
_cell.length_a   1.000
_cell.length_b   1.000
_cell.length_c   1.000
_cell.angle_alpha   90.00
_cell.angle_beta   90.00
_cell.angle_gamma   90.00
#
_symmetry.space_group_name_H-M   'P 1'
#
loop_
_entity.id
_entity.type
_entity.pdbx_description
1 polymer ?
#
loop_
_entity_poly.entity_id
_entity_poly.type
_entity_poly.pdbx_seq_one_letter_code
_entity_poly.pdbx_strand_id
1 'polypeptide(L)'
;MKSQVGVEVLIDEIAQKMKHLNGGKLGDPSKVRFCLENGHTRYSRDIDIKDVYMACFKDWYEKYLKKVVGMALDAKHQGDEIWAIGGGCLLPGFKKLLEKNGFKVLDNPVEANAAGLLEMAKAIVNKNS
;
A
#
# COMPACT_ATOMS: atom_id res chain seq x y z
N MET A 1 20.10 -2.04 -12.12
CA MET A 1 19.42 -2.64 -10.94
C MET A 1 18.02 -2.08 -10.87
N LYS A 2 16.97 -2.90 -11.06
CA LYS A 2 15.62 -2.48 -10.70
C LYS A 2 15.59 -2.37 -9.17
N SER A 3 15.53 -1.17 -8.62
CA SER A 3 15.15 -1.04 -7.21
C SER A 3 13.70 -1.50 -7.13
N GLN A 4 13.46 -2.73 -6.69
CA GLN A 4 12.12 -3.13 -6.30
C GLN A 4 11.72 -2.20 -5.15
N VAL A 5 10.77 -1.32 -5.43
CA VAL A 5 10.14 -0.41 -4.48
C VAL A 5 8.65 -0.69 -4.59
N GLY A 6 7.97 -0.87 -3.46
CA GLY A 6 6.55 -1.21 -3.44
C GLY A 6 6.19 -2.29 -2.44
N VAL A 7 4.90 -2.65 -2.44
CA VAL A 7 4.30 -3.57 -1.48
C VAL A 7 4.86 -5.00 -1.59
N GLU A 8 5.35 -5.40 -2.77
CA GLU A 8 5.98 -6.71 -2.96
C GLU A 8 7.16 -6.94 -2.03
N VAL A 9 8.00 -5.91 -1.87
CA VAL A 9 9.17 -5.97 -0.97
C VAL A 9 8.72 -6.15 0.48
N LEU A 10 7.65 -5.46 0.87
CA LEU A 10 7.08 -5.61 2.22
C LEU A 10 6.56 -7.04 2.44
N ILE A 11 5.88 -7.63 1.45
CA ILE A 11 5.36 -9.00 1.51
C ILE A 11 6.51 -10.00 1.70
N ASP A 12 7.58 -9.87 0.92
CA ASP A 12 8.76 -10.73 1.02
C ASP A 12 9.47 -10.58 2.39
N GLU A 13 9.60 -9.34 2.88
CA GLU A 13 10.21 -9.08 4.20
C GLU A 13 9.39 -9.72 5.33
N ILE A 14 8.05 -9.63 5.28
CA ILE A 14 7.18 -10.28 6.26
C ILE A 14 7.34 -11.81 6.21
N ALA A 15 7.31 -12.39 5.00
CA ALA A 15 7.49 -13.83 4.81
C ALA A 15 8.85 -14.31 5.37
N GLN A 16 9.89 -13.50 5.26
CA GLN A 16 11.20 -13.81 5.85
C GLN A 16 11.25 -13.67 7.36
N LYS A 17 10.66 -12.61 7.93
CA LYS A 17 10.75 -12.33 9.37
C LYS A 17 9.78 -13.16 10.22
N MET A 18 8.73 -13.74 9.64
CA MET A 18 7.75 -14.53 10.39
C MET A 18 8.16 -15.98 10.73
N LYS A 19 9.43 -16.38 10.48
CA LYS A 19 9.92 -17.75 10.76
C LYS A 19 9.62 -18.24 12.18
N HIS A 20 9.81 -17.36 13.16
CA HIS A 20 9.60 -17.66 14.58
C HIS A 20 8.12 -17.94 14.91
N LEU A 21 7.18 -17.40 14.12
CA LEU A 21 5.74 -17.67 14.25
C LEU A 21 5.29 -18.90 13.45
N ASN A 22 6.07 -19.30 12.46
CA ASN A 22 5.72 -20.34 11.50
C ASN A 22 6.57 -21.62 11.68
N GLY A 23 6.84 -21.99 12.93
CA GLY A 23 7.56 -23.23 13.27
C GLY A 23 8.97 -23.31 12.66
N GLY A 24 9.66 -22.17 12.54
CA GLY A 24 11.00 -22.06 11.94
C GLY A 24 11.02 -21.96 10.42
N LYS A 25 9.88 -22.11 9.74
CA LYS A 25 9.78 -22.05 8.27
C LYS A 25 9.51 -20.63 7.78
N LEU A 26 10.00 -20.31 6.59
CA LEU A 26 9.59 -19.08 5.90
C LEU A 26 8.08 -19.02 5.72
N GLY A 27 7.51 -17.82 5.75
CA GLY A 27 6.14 -17.59 5.31
C GLY A 27 5.98 -17.79 3.81
N ASP A 28 4.76 -18.11 3.38
CA ASP A 28 4.34 -18.13 1.99
C ASP A 28 3.91 -16.72 1.57
N PRO A 29 4.63 -16.06 0.64
CA PRO A 29 4.29 -14.71 0.17
C PRO A 29 2.85 -14.59 -0.33
N SER A 30 2.29 -15.64 -0.93
CA SER A 30 0.92 -15.62 -1.47
C SER A 30 -0.11 -15.52 -0.34
N LYS A 31 0.14 -16.17 0.80
CA LYS A 31 -0.73 -16.08 1.98
C LYS A 31 -0.60 -14.75 2.69
N VAL A 32 0.61 -14.21 2.77
CA VAL A 32 0.86 -12.85 3.29
C VAL A 32 0.11 -11.83 2.43
N ARG A 33 0.26 -11.90 1.09
CA ARG A 33 -0.49 -11.05 0.17
C ARG A 33 -1.99 -11.15 0.41
N PHE A 34 -2.51 -12.38 0.43
CA PHE A 34 -3.94 -12.63 0.59
C PHE A 34 -4.49 -11.94 1.84
N CYS A 35 -3.86 -12.08 3.01
CA CYS A 35 -4.38 -11.43 4.21
C CYS A 35 -4.33 -9.90 4.11
N LEU A 36 -3.23 -9.33 3.62
CA LEU A 36 -3.06 -7.88 3.54
C LEU A 36 -4.01 -7.24 2.52
N GLU A 37 -4.21 -7.86 1.36
CA GLU A 37 -5.16 -7.38 0.33
C GLU A 37 -6.61 -7.46 0.81
N ASN A 38 -6.92 -8.39 1.73
CA ASN A 38 -8.22 -8.47 2.39
C ASN A 38 -8.30 -7.62 3.67
N GLY A 39 -7.31 -6.77 3.95
CA GLY A 39 -7.34 -5.81 5.06
C GLY A 39 -7.12 -6.41 6.45
N HIS A 40 -6.56 -7.61 6.55
CA HIS A 40 -6.29 -8.27 7.84
C HIS A 40 -4.87 -8.87 7.92
N THR A 41 -4.47 -9.31 9.11
CA THR A 41 -3.13 -9.90 9.36
C THR A 41 -3.19 -11.38 9.73
N ARG A 42 -4.37 -11.98 9.68
CA ARG A 42 -4.55 -13.43 9.90
C ARG A 42 -3.95 -14.23 8.74
N TYR A 43 -2.81 -14.89 8.97
CA TYR A 43 -2.08 -15.68 7.96
C TYR A 43 -2.59 -17.14 7.88
N SER A 44 -2.97 -17.71 9.01
CA SER A 44 -3.67 -19.00 9.10
C SER A 44 -4.67 -18.95 10.26
N ARG A 45 -5.35 -20.07 10.55
CA ARG A 45 -6.25 -20.16 11.71
C ARG A 45 -5.54 -19.75 13.01
N ASP A 46 -4.31 -20.22 13.18
CA ASP A 46 -3.55 -20.14 14.43
C ASP A 46 -2.44 -19.07 14.39
N ILE A 47 -2.13 -18.52 13.22
CA ILE A 47 -1.04 -17.55 13.03
C ILE A 47 -1.61 -16.20 12.62
N ASP A 48 -1.34 -15.18 13.43
CA ASP A 48 -1.53 -13.77 13.12
C ASP A 48 -0.17 -13.10 12.95
N ILE A 49 0.05 -12.45 11.81
CA ILE A 49 1.32 -11.78 11.49
C ILE A 49 1.33 -10.31 11.90
N LYS A 50 0.36 -9.83 12.67
CA LYS A 50 0.19 -8.40 13.01
C LYS A 50 1.48 -7.72 13.46
N ASP A 51 2.20 -8.30 14.41
CA ASP A 51 3.39 -7.66 14.97
C ASP A 51 4.56 -7.65 13.99
N VAL A 52 4.72 -8.74 13.22
CA VAL A 52 5.72 -8.83 12.14
C VAL A 52 5.39 -7.83 11.03
N TYR A 53 4.12 -7.74 10.64
CA TYR A 53 3.63 -6.77 9.67
C TYR A 53 3.94 -5.35 10.13
N MET A 54 3.60 -4.97 11.36
CA MET A 54 3.83 -3.62 11.87
C MET A 54 5.32 -3.25 11.90
N ALA A 55 6.19 -4.20 12.29
CA ALA A 55 7.63 -4.00 12.28
C ALA A 55 8.18 -3.82 10.86
N CYS A 56 7.86 -4.74 9.94
CA CYS A 56 8.28 -4.62 8.53
C CYS A 56 7.70 -3.38 7.86
N PHE A 57 6.43 -3.05 8.12
CA PHE A 57 5.77 -1.89 7.55
C PHE A 57 6.46 -0.58 7.96
N LYS A 58 6.86 -0.46 9.23
CA LYS A 58 7.62 0.69 9.71
C LYS A 58 8.97 0.82 9.00
N ASP A 59 9.74 -0.26 8.94
CA ASP A 59 11.05 -0.29 8.27
C ASP A 59 10.93 0.08 6.78
N TRP A 60 9.95 -0.54 6.10
CA TRP A 60 9.65 -0.30 4.70
C TRP A 60 9.20 1.14 4.44
N TYR A 61 8.31 1.69 5.27
CA TYR A 61 7.86 3.07 5.15
C TYR A 61 9.02 4.06 5.30
N GLU A 62 9.83 3.88 6.33
CA GLU A 62 11.01 4.72 6.60
C GLU A 62 12.00 4.68 5.44
N LYS A 63 12.24 3.50 4.89
CA LYS A 63 13.23 3.28 3.82
C LYS A 63 12.75 3.77 2.44
N TYR A 64 11.48 3.56 2.11
CA TYR A 64 11.00 3.74 0.73
C TYR A 64 10.01 4.88 0.55
N LEU A 65 9.19 5.20 1.56
CA LEU A 65 8.10 6.15 1.40
C LEU A 65 8.35 7.50 2.08
N LYS A 66 9.06 7.53 3.22
CA LYS A 66 9.18 8.73 4.05
C LYS A 66 9.61 9.98 3.29
N LYS A 67 10.62 9.86 2.42
CA LYS A 67 11.09 10.99 1.61
C LYS A 67 9.99 11.53 0.70
N VAL A 68 9.32 10.66 -0.05
CA VAL A 68 8.27 11.04 -1.02
C VAL A 68 7.05 11.60 -0.29
N VAL A 69 6.68 10.99 0.84
CA VAL A 69 5.60 11.51 1.69
C VAL A 69 5.96 12.90 2.23
N GLY A 70 7.20 13.12 2.68
CA GLY A 70 7.68 14.44 3.11
C GLY A 70 7.55 15.49 2.01
N MET A 71 8.03 15.18 0.80
CA MET A 71 7.90 16.08 -0.36
C MET A 71 6.45 16.39 -0.70
N ALA A 72 5.56 15.39 -0.61
CA ALA A 72 4.14 15.61 -0.83
C ALA A 72 3.60 16.57 0.24
N LEU A 73 3.89 16.34 1.53
CA LEU A 73 3.47 17.21 2.63
C LEU A 73 3.97 18.66 2.49
N ASP A 74 5.18 18.86 1.97
CA ASP A 74 5.68 20.20 1.67
C ASP A 74 4.83 20.90 0.60
N ALA A 75 4.41 20.18 -0.43
CA ALA A 75 3.46 20.68 -1.43
C ALA A 75 2.09 21.00 -0.80
N LYS A 76 1.63 20.18 0.15
CA LYS A 76 0.42 20.49 0.95
C LYS A 76 0.51 21.85 1.61
N HIS A 77 1.64 22.15 2.25
CA HIS A 77 1.85 23.41 2.95
C HIS A 77 1.88 24.61 2.01
N GLN A 78 2.17 24.39 0.72
CA GLN A 78 2.11 25.41 -0.33
C GLN A 78 0.70 25.58 -0.92
N GLY A 79 -0.27 24.75 -0.51
CA GLY A 79 -1.67 24.86 -0.90
C GLY A 79 -2.20 23.71 -1.76
N ASP A 80 -1.36 22.71 -2.07
CA ASP A 80 -1.79 21.59 -2.92
C ASP A 80 -2.66 20.57 -2.17
N GLU A 81 -3.58 19.95 -2.92
CA GLU A 81 -4.24 18.73 -2.48
C GLU A 81 -3.43 17.50 -2.88
N ILE A 82 -3.31 16.55 -1.95
CA ILE A 82 -2.54 15.33 -2.19
C ILE A 82 -3.47 14.13 -2.18
N TRP A 83 -3.40 13.35 -3.25
CA TRP A 83 -4.22 12.18 -3.46
C TRP A 83 -3.33 10.94 -3.40
N ALA A 84 -3.74 9.93 -2.64
CA ALA A 84 -3.09 8.63 -2.60
C ALA A 84 -4.00 7.59 -3.28
N ILE A 85 -3.42 6.87 -4.24
CA ILE A 85 -4.09 5.86 -5.07
C ILE A 85 -3.27 4.57 -5.14
N GLY A 86 -3.83 3.53 -5.74
CA GLY A 86 -3.23 2.20 -5.89
C GLY A 86 -3.49 1.27 -4.70
N GLY A 87 -3.21 -0.03 -4.91
CA GLY A 87 -3.49 -1.08 -3.93
C GLY A 87 -2.72 -0.96 -2.62
N GLY A 88 -1.59 -0.27 -2.61
CA GLY A 88 -0.85 0.01 -1.37
C GLY A 88 -1.70 0.75 -0.33
N CYS A 89 -2.64 1.60 -0.75
CA CYS A 89 -3.53 2.31 0.17
C CYS A 89 -4.42 1.38 1.01
N LEU A 90 -4.65 0.14 0.55
CA LEU A 90 -5.49 -0.84 1.21
C LEU A 90 -4.75 -1.64 2.29
N LEU A 91 -3.44 -1.42 2.47
CA LEU A 91 -2.67 -2.07 3.53
C LEU A 91 -3.29 -1.81 4.92
N PRO A 92 -3.37 -2.82 5.80
CA PRO A 92 -3.97 -2.68 7.12
C PRO A 92 -3.42 -1.49 7.91
N GLY A 93 -4.30 -0.52 8.21
CA GLY A 93 -3.95 0.69 8.95
C GLY A 93 -3.29 1.81 8.14
N PHE A 94 -2.88 1.58 6.89
CA PHE A 94 -2.17 2.59 6.11
C PHE A 94 -3.08 3.71 5.59
N LYS A 95 -4.31 3.40 5.15
CA LYS A 95 -5.32 4.41 4.78
C LYS A 95 -5.50 5.46 5.89
N LYS A 96 -5.69 5.00 7.14
CA LYS A 96 -5.84 5.89 8.30
C LYS A 96 -4.59 6.75 8.54
N LEU A 97 -3.40 6.20 8.32
CA LEU A 97 -2.15 6.96 8.45
C LEU A 97 -2.04 8.04 7.38
N LEU A 98 -2.37 7.73 6.13
CA LEU A 98 -2.39 8.69 5.02
C LEU A 98 -3.39 9.82 5.29
N GLU A 99 -4.62 9.48 5.67
CA GLU A 99 -5.68 10.44 5.99
C GLU A 99 -5.28 11.34 7.18
N LYS A 100 -4.68 10.77 8.24
CA LYS A 100 -4.17 11.54 9.38
C LYS A 100 -3.10 12.55 8.97
N ASN A 101 -2.31 12.23 7.95
CA ASN A 101 -1.31 13.14 7.38
C ASN A 101 -1.90 14.07 6.30
N GLY A 102 -3.22 14.10 6.14
CA GLY A 102 -3.92 15.03 5.25
C GLY A 102 -3.90 14.63 3.78
N PHE A 103 -3.61 13.37 3.45
CA PHE A 103 -3.83 12.82 2.13
C PHE A 103 -5.32 12.49 1.95
N LYS A 104 -5.85 12.70 0.74
CA LYS A 104 -7.14 12.16 0.32
C LYS A 104 -6.92 10.77 -0.28
N VAL A 105 -7.61 9.76 0.25
CA VAL A 105 -7.61 8.41 -0.32
C VAL A 105 -8.97 8.20 -0.97
N LEU A 106 -8.98 7.81 -2.25
CA LEU A 106 -10.20 7.48 -2.97
C LEU A 106 -10.94 6.30 -2.33
N ASP A 107 -12.25 6.21 -2.58
CA ASP A 107 -13.06 5.07 -2.14
C ASP A 107 -12.60 3.76 -2.78
N ASN A 108 -12.29 3.80 -4.08
CA ASN A 108 -11.65 2.69 -4.80
C ASN A 108 -10.27 3.11 -5.35
N PRO A 109 -9.22 3.09 -4.51
CA PRO A 109 -7.90 3.56 -4.92
C PRO A 109 -7.24 2.65 -5.96
N VAL A 110 -7.64 1.37 -6.04
CA VAL A 110 -7.07 0.39 -6.99
C VAL A 110 -7.52 0.69 -8.42
N GLU A 111 -8.78 1.11 -8.60
CA GLU A 111 -9.36 1.39 -9.91
C GLU A 111 -9.12 2.83 -10.39
N ALA A 112 -8.56 3.70 -9.56
CA ALA A 112 -8.41 5.13 -9.84
C ALA A 112 -7.82 5.43 -11.23
N ASN A 113 -6.76 4.69 -11.62
CA ASN A 113 -6.14 4.84 -12.94
C ASN A 113 -7.06 4.39 -14.08
N ALA A 114 -7.70 3.23 -13.92
CA ALA A 114 -8.59 2.67 -14.95
C ALA A 114 -9.83 3.56 -15.15
N ALA A 115 -10.42 4.05 -14.06
CA ALA A 115 -11.52 4.99 -14.06
C ALA A 115 -11.14 6.31 -14.76
N GLY A 116 -9.98 6.88 -14.42
CA GLY A 116 -9.49 8.10 -15.08
C GLY A 116 -9.28 7.92 -16.59
N LEU A 117 -8.71 6.79 -17.01
CA LEU A 117 -8.52 6.48 -18.43
C LEU A 117 -9.86 6.33 -19.17
N LEU A 118 -10.84 5.66 -18.56
CA LEU A 118 -12.17 5.51 -19.15
C LEU A 118 -12.86 6.86 -19.35
N GLU A 119 -12.81 7.75 -18.35
CA GLU A 119 -13.41 9.08 -18.47
C GLU A 119 -12.72 9.94 -19.53
N MET A 120 -11.38 9.87 -19.63
CA MET A 120 -10.65 10.53 -20.72
C MET A 120 -11.08 10.00 -22.09
N ALA A 121 -11.22 8.68 -22.25
CA ALA A 121 -11.66 8.07 -23.51
C ALA A 121 -13.07 8.55 -23.91
N LYS A 122 -14.03 8.58 -22.98
CA LYS A 122 -15.38 9.12 -23.23
C LYS A 122 -15.36 10.57 -23.68
N ALA A 123 -14.55 11.41 -23.02
CA ALA A 123 -14.44 12.83 -23.37
C ALA A 123 -13.85 13.04 -24.78
N ILE A 124 -12.88 12.21 -25.19
CA ILE A 124 -12.29 12.26 -26.53
C ILE A 124 -13.31 11.87 -27.60
N VAL A 125 -14.08 10.78 -27.38
CA VAL A 125 -15.12 10.34 -28.31
C VAL A 125 -16.21 11.42 -28.47
N ASN A 126 -16.66 12.01 -27.37
CA ASN A 126 -17.69 13.05 -27.38
C ASN A 126 -17.23 14.36 -28.05
N LYS A 127 -15.93 14.68 -28.06
CA LYS A 127 -15.40 15.84 -28.78
C LYS A 127 -15.29 15.61 -30.29
N ASN A 128 -15.24 14.36 -30.73
CA ASN A 128 -15.06 13.96 -32.12
C ASN A 128 -16.37 13.49 -32.78
N SER A 129 -17.49 13.55 -32.05
CA SER A 129 -18.86 13.27 -32.53
C SER A 129 -19.61 14.59 -32.71
#